data_AF-A0A7Y8DF80-F1
#
_entry.id   AF-A0A7Y8DF80-F1
#
_cell.length_a   1.000
_cell.length_b   1.000
_cell.length_c   1.000
_cell.angle_alpha   90.00
_cell.angle_beta   90.00
_cell.angle_gamma   90.00
#
_symmetry.space_group_name_H-M   'P 1'
#
loop_
_entity.id
_entity.type
_entity.pdbx_description
1 polymer ?
#
loop_
_entity_poly.entity_id
_entity_poly.type
_entity_poly.pdbx_seq_one_letter_code
_entity_poly.pdbx_strand_id
1 'polypeptide(L)'
;MEFETFAQCLNYLSLVQAKKQPLELITPVVSSLAGVLVGASLTMLREGKKESKAIKNKKMCITEELERTKLYLEHIFEEAIKTHDSSVARHIIPGHQLQSEISLPFLSEHFTSIAHKYSQNQRTHITRLSETIKDLNNQLEEFHSLRELSNFQKIALISLNIISATIHCHQIVELIDNIEIKQKKLALVELSDKLKITSPYIETLRTSLVTPKETQ
;
A
#
# COMPACT_ATOMS: atom_id res chain seq x y z
N MET A 1 -34.90 -83.09 -17.00
CA MET A 1 -33.73 -82.51 -17.69
C MET A 1 -33.71 -80.97 -17.57
N GLU A 2 -34.25 -80.37 -16.49
CA GLU A 2 -34.22 -78.92 -16.24
C GLU A 2 -33.49 -78.55 -14.92
N PHE A 3 -33.41 -79.50 -13.99
CA PHE A 3 -32.71 -79.32 -12.70
C PHE A 3 -31.19 -79.30 -12.84
N GLU A 4 -30.60 -80.04 -13.79
CA GLU A 4 -29.14 -80.08 -13.97
C GLU A 4 -28.61 -78.78 -14.58
N THR A 5 -29.35 -78.19 -15.51
CA THR A 5 -29.08 -76.85 -16.06
C THR A 5 -29.22 -75.75 -15.01
N PHE A 6 -30.22 -75.85 -14.12
CA PHE A 6 -30.38 -74.91 -12.99
C PHE A 6 -29.25 -75.06 -11.96
N ALA A 7 -28.83 -76.30 -11.68
CA ALA A 7 -27.69 -76.58 -10.81
C ALA A 7 -26.38 -76.03 -11.40
N GLN A 8 -26.17 -76.11 -12.72
CA GLN A 8 -25.01 -75.52 -13.39
C GLN A 8 -25.04 -73.98 -13.33
N CYS A 9 -26.19 -73.34 -13.49
CA CYS A 9 -26.32 -71.88 -13.32
C CYS A 9 -26.04 -71.44 -11.88
N LEU A 10 -26.51 -72.17 -10.88
CA LEU A 10 -26.19 -71.92 -9.47
C LEU A 10 -24.72 -72.15 -9.17
N ASN A 11 -24.10 -73.17 -9.77
CA ASN A 11 -22.68 -73.44 -9.60
C ASN A 11 -21.83 -72.34 -10.23
N TYR A 12 -22.22 -71.81 -11.40
CA TYR A 12 -21.56 -70.69 -12.05
C TYR A 12 -21.68 -69.39 -11.24
N LEU A 13 -22.86 -69.09 -10.69
CA LEU A 13 -23.05 -67.96 -9.76
C LEU A 13 -22.22 -68.13 -8.49
N SER A 14 -22.14 -69.35 -7.95
CA SER A 14 -21.30 -69.63 -6.78
C SER A 14 -19.80 -69.57 -7.09
N LEU A 15 -19.37 -69.89 -8.32
CA LEU A 15 -17.98 -69.77 -8.78
C LEU A 15 -17.59 -68.32 -9.03
N VAL A 16 -18.52 -67.48 -9.47
CA VAL A 16 -18.32 -66.03 -9.62
C VAL A 16 -18.35 -65.31 -8.25
N GLN A 17 -19.07 -65.85 -7.27
CA GLN A 17 -19.06 -65.38 -5.87
C GLN A 17 -17.95 -66.01 -5.01
N ALA A 18 -17.36 -67.14 -5.44
CA ALA A 18 -16.30 -67.81 -4.71
C ALA A 18 -14.99 -67.03 -4.84
N LYS A 19 -14.70 -66.28 -3.77
CA LYS A 19 -13.39 -65.70 -3.46
C LYS A 19 -12.87 -64.72 -4.50
N LYS A 20 -13.51 -63.55 -4.62
CA LYS A 20 -12.69 -62.35 -4.80
C LYS A 20 -11.70 -62.33 -3.63
N GLN A 21 -10.40 -62.38 -3.91
CA GLN A 21 -9.41 -62.32 -2.84
C GLN A 21 -9.68 -61.04 -2.04
N PRO A 22 -9.54 -61.05 -0.70
CA PRO A 22 -9.75 -59.84 0.11
C PRO A 22 -8.92 -58.66 -0.39
N LEU A 23 -7.80 -58.95 -1.05
CA LEU A 23 -7.00 -57.98 -1.80
C LEU A 23 -7.84 -57.25 -2.87
N GLU A 24 -8.50 -57.96 -3.79
CA GLU A 24 -9.33 -57.37 -4.86
C GLU A 24 -10.51 -56.53 -4.35
N LEU A 25 -10.97 -56.77 -3.11
CA LEU A 25 -12.02 -55.97 -2.48
C LEU A 25 -11.46 -54.69 -1.82
N ILE A 26 -10.23 -54.75 -1.31
CA ILE A 26 -9.57 -53.65 -0.59
C ILE A 26 -8.85 -52.70 -1.57
N THR A 27 -8.27 -53.21 -2.66
CA THR A 27 -7.52 -52.39 -3.64
C THR A 27 -8.33 -51.21 -4.18
N PRO A 28 -9.63 -51.35 -4.57
CA PRO A 28 -10.43 -50.24 -5.05
C PRO A 28 -10.70 -49.19 -3.98
N VAL A 29 -10.86 -49.61 -2.72
CA VAL A 29 -11.11 -48.70 -1.59
C VAL A 29 -9.85 -47.91 -1.27
N VAL A 30 -8.71 -48.59 -1.18
CA VAL A 30 -7.41 -47.95 -0.92
C VAL A 30 -6.99 -47.06 -2.08
N SER A 31 -7.18 -47.48 -3.33
CA SER A 31 -6.86 -46.67 -4.50
C SER A 31 -7.75 -45.43 -4.62
N SER A 32 -9.05 -45.56 -4.30
CA SER A 32 -9.98 -44.42 -4.26
C SER A 32 -9.60 -43.44 -3.16
N LEU A 33 -9.30 -43.94 -1.95
CA LEU A 33 -8.87 -43.10 -0.83
C LEU A 33 -7.54 -42.38 -1.14
N ALA A 34 -6.56 -43.09 -1.71
CA ALA A 34 -5.31 -42.50 -2.16
C ALA A 34 -5.53 -41.44 -3.24
N GLY A 35 -6.41 -41.70 -4.21
CA GLY A 35 -6.81 -40.73 -5.24
C GLY A 35 -7.43 -39.47 -4.65
N VAL A 36 -8.32 -39.61 -3.66
CA VAL A 36 -8.93 -38.47 -2.95
C VAL A 36 -7.87 -37.67 -2.19
N LEU A 37 -6.98 -38.33 -1.45
CA LEU A 37 -5.91 -37.67 -0.69
C LEU A 37 -4.94 -36.92 -1.61
N VAL A 38 -4.53 -37.53 -2.73
CA VAL A 38 -3.67 -36.90 -3.73
C VAL A 38 -4.38 -35.72 -4.40
N GLY A 39 -5.64 -35.89 -4.80
CA GLY A 39 -6.45 -34.83 -5.40
C GLY A 39 -6.66 -33.64 -4.46
N ALA A 40 -6.96 -33.90 -3.17
CA ALA A 40 -7.09 -32.87 -2.15
C ALA A 40 -5.77 -32.14 -1.93
N SER A 41 -4.67 -32.87 -1.79
CA SER A 41 -3.32 -32.30 -1.62
C SER A 41 -2.91 -31.41 -2.79
N LEU A 42 -3.14 -31.86 -4.03
CA LEU A 42 -2.88 -31.09 -5.24
C LEU A 42 -3.73 -29.81 -5.29
N THR A 43 -4.99 -29.89 -4.88
CA THR A 43 -5.89 -28.73 -4.83
C THR A 43 -5.42 -27.72 -3.80
N MET A 44 -5.08 -28.15 -2.58
CA MET A 44 -4.53 -27.27 -1.54
C MET A 44 -3.23 -26.59 -1.98
N LEU A 45 -2.31 -27.33 -2.63
CA LEU A 45 -1.08 -26.76 -3.17
C LEU A 45 -1.34 -25.74 -4.28
N ARG A 46 -2.30 -26.01 -5.18
CA ARG A 46 -2.69 -25.10 -6.25
C ARG A 46 -3.33 -23.83 -5.70
N GLU A 47 -4.21 -23.96 -4.71
CA GLU A 47 -4.85 -22.84 -4.03
C GLU A 47 -3.85 -21.98 -3.28
N GLY A 48 -2.94 -22.60 -2.51
CA GLY A 48 -1.88 -21.88 -1.82
C GLY A 48 -0.96 -21.10 -2.77
N LYS A 49 -0.63 -21.67 -3.94
CA LYS A 49 0.11 -20.95 -4.99
C LYS A 49 -0.68 -19.76 -5.55
N LYS A 50 -1.98 -19.94 -5.79
CA LYS A 50 -2.87 -18.88 -6.29
C LYS A 50 -2.99 -17.74 -5.28
N GLU A 51 -3.18 -18.06 -4.01
CA GLU A 51 -3.27 -17.09 -2.92
C GLU A 51 -1.96 -16.33 -2.74
N SER A 52 -0.83 -17.03 -2.72
CA SER A 52 0.50 -16.40 -2.64
C SER A 52 0.75 -15.41 -3.79
N LYS A 53 0.36 -15.77 -5.02
CA LYS A 53 0.46 -14.87 -6.18
C LYS A 53 -0.48 -13.66 -6.03
N ALA A 54 -1.71 -13.86 -5.55
CA ALA A 54 -2.65 -12.76 -5.32
C ALA A 54 -2.15 -11.78 -4.25
N ILE A 55 -1.57 -12.29 -3.16
CA ILE A 55 -0.96 -11.49 -2.10
C ILE A 55 0.22 -10.68 -2.64
N LYS A 56 1.08 -11.30 -3.46
CA LYS A 56 2.22 -10.63 -4.09
C LYS A 56 1.76 -9.48 -4.98
N ASN A 57 0.74 -9.70 -5.80
CA ASN A 57 0.20 -8.66 -6.69
C ASN A 57 -0.41 -7.49 -5.89
N LYS A 58 -1.22 -7.78 -4.87
CA LYS A 58 -1.79 -6.73 -3.99
C LYS A 58 -0.70 -5.89 -3.32
N LYS A 59 0.35 -6.55 -2.81
CA LYS A 59 1.48 -5.86 -2.19
C LYS A 59 2.22 -4.98 -3.20
N MET A 60 2.42 -5.46 -4.42
CA MET A 60 3.03 -4.68 -5.51
C MET A 60 2.21 -3.42 -5.81
N CYS A 61 0.89 -3.53 -5.99
CA CYS A 61 0.03 -2.36 -6.24
C CYS A 61 0.09 -1.33 -5.10
N ILE A 62 0.13 -1.78 -3.84
CA ILE A 62 0.31 -0.88 -2.69
C ILE A 62 1.69 -0.18 -2.74
N THR A 63 2.76 -0.92 -3.06
CA THR A 63 4.11 -0.33 -3.17
C THR A 63 4.18 0.71 -4.29
N GLU A 64 3.65 0.40 -5.48
CA GLU A 64 3.59 1.34 -6.60
C GLU A 64 2.77 2.60 -6.25
N GLU A 65 1.68 2.44 -5.49
CA GLU A 65 0.89 3.56 -5.00
C GLU A 65 1.64 4.44 -4.01
N LEU A 66 2.41 3.85 -3.09
CA LEU A 66 3.25 4.59 -2.14
C LEU A 66 4.32 5.40 -2.87
N GLU A 67 4.98 4.81 -3.88
CA GLU A 67 5.96 5.51 -4.72
C GLU A 67 5.31 6.66 -5.49
N ARG A 68 4.15 6.43 -6.12
CA ARG A 68 3.40 7.50 -6.79
C ARG A 68 2.98 8.61 -5.83
N THR A 69 2.53 8.25 -4.64
CA THR A 69 2.16 9.19 -3.58
C THR A 69 3.36 10.05 -3.18
N LYS A 70 4.56 9.44 -3.05
CA LYS A 70 5.79 10.17 -2.78
C LYS A 70 6.06 11.25 -3.82
N LEU A 71 5.91 10.93 -5.10
CA LEU A 71 6.09 11.90 -6.20
C LEU A 71 5.07 13.04 -6.14
N TYR A 72 3.80 12.74 -5.81
CA TYR A 72 2.78 13.77 -5.63
C TYR A 72 3.08 14.69 -4.46
N LEU A 73 3.56 14.15 -3.34
CA LEU A 73 3.98 14.93 -2.19
C LEU A 73 5.18 15.84 -2.55
N GLU A 74 6.19 15.32 -3.24
CA GLU A 74 7.33 16.13 -3.68
C GLU A 74 6.90 17.31 -4.59
N HIS A 75 5.96 17.07 -5.51
CA HIS A 75 5.39 18.11 -6.36
C HIS A 75 4.56 19.15 -5.60
N ILE A 76 3.67 18.70 -4.70
CA ILE A 76 2.85 19.60 -3.86
C ILE A 76 3.74 20.47 -2.98
N PHE A 77 4.79 19.88 -2.41
CA PHE A 77 5.77 20.60 -1.61
C PHE A 77 6.44 21.73 -2.40
N GLU A 78 6.93 21.43 -3.61
CA GLU A 78 7.55 22.42 -4.49
C GLU A 78 6.60 23.57 -4.82
N GLU A 79 5.37 23.25 -5.26
CA GLU A 79 4.38 24.26 -5.63
C GLU A 79 3.91 25.09 -4.43
N ALA A 80 3.75 24.47 -3.25
CA ALA A 80 3.37 25.17 -2.03
C ALA A 80 4.45 26.16 -1.57
N ILE A 81 5.74 25.81 -1.72
CA ILE A 81 6.86 26.72 -1.44
C ILE A 81 6.84 27.92 -2.40
N LYS A 82 6.72 27.68 -3.71
CA LYS A 82 6.65 28.77 -4.70
C LYS A 82 5.48 29.71 -4.42
N THR A 83 4.34 29.13 -4.07
CA THR A 83 3.11 29.85 -3.70
C THR A 83 3.32 30.69 -2.43
N HIS A 84 3.96 30.11 -1.40
CA HIS A 84 4.31 30.81 -0.18
C HIS A 84 5.23 32.01 -0.46
N ASP A 85 6.33 31.79 -1.19
CA ASP A 85 7.30 32.84 -1.49
C ASP A 85 6.67 34.00 -2.30
N SER A 86 5.85 33.66 -3.28
CA SER A 86 5.10 34.64 -4.07
C SER A 86 4.12 35.44 -3.21
N SER A 87 3.45 34.77 -2.26
CA SER A 87 2.51 35.42 -1.34
C SER A 87 3.22 36.37 -0.38
N VAL A 88 4.35 35.96 0.19
CA VAL A 88 5.15 36.81 1.09
C VAL A 88 5.69 38.04 0.35
N ALA A 89 6.10 37.87 -0.92
CA ALA A 89 6.49 38.97 -1.80
C ALA A 89 5.31 39.85 -2.27
N ARG A 90 4.06 39.50 -1.90
CA ARG A 90 2.82 40.17 -2.34
C ARG A 90 2.67 40.20 -3.86
N HIS A 91 3.21 39.20 -4.54
CA HIS A 91 3.01 39.00 -5.96
C HIS A 91 1.69 38.27 -6.21
N ILE A 92 0.94 38.71 -7.21
CA ILE A 92 -0.23 37.97 -7.70
C ILE A 92 0.26 36.63 -8.23
N ILE A 93 -0.29 35.53 -7.72
CA ILE A 93 0.09 34.18 -8.10
C ILE A 93 -0.57 33.87 -9.45
N PRO A 94 0.19 33.79 -10.56
CA PRO A 94 -0.37 33.63 -11.89
C PRO A 94 -0.64 32.14 -12.15
N GLY A 95 -1.61 31.57 -11.43
CA GLY A 95 -1.93 30.15 -11.47
C GLY A 95 -0.91 29.29 -10.72
N HIS A 96 -1.39 28.42 -9.85
CA HIS A 96 -0.60 27.39 -9.17
C HIS A 96 -0.90 26.03 -9.79
N GLN A 97 0.04 25.08 -9.66
CA GLN A 97 -0.18 23.70 -10.11
C GLN A 97 -0.45 22.72 -8.96
N LEU A 98 -0.82 23.24 -7.78
CA LEU A 98 -1.23 22.40 -6.65
C LEU A 98 -2.37 21.46 -7.04
N GLN A 99 -2.17 20.17 -6.80
CA GLN A 99 -3.20 19.16 -7.00
C GLN A 99 -4.40 19.42 -6.10
N SER A 100 -5.58 18.97 -6.52
CA SER A 100 -6.80 19.11 -5.73
C SER A 100 -6.87 18.08 -4.60
N GLU A 101 -6.42 16.85 -4.86
CA GLU A 101 -6.43 15.77 -3.89
C GLU A 101 -5.39 14.69 -4.22
N ILE A 102 -4.96 13.97 -3.19
CA ILE A 102 -4.26 12.69 -3.31
C ILE A 102 -5.22 11.57 -2.93
N SER A 103 -5.37 10.57 -3.80
CA SER A 103 -6.15 9.37 -3.53
C SER A 103 -5.26 8.14 -3.32
N LEU A 104 -5.70 7.25 -2.43
CA LEU A 104 -5.01 5.99 -2.07
C LEU A 104 -5.92 4.77 -2.33
N PRO A 105 -6.41 4.56 -3.57
CA PRO A 105 -7.35 3.50 -3.88
C PRO A 105 -6.83 2.10 -3.52
N PHE A 106 -5.57 1.77 -3.84
CA PHE A 106 -5.04 0.41 -3.62
C PHE A 106 -4.82 0.11 -2.14
N LEU A 107 -4.39 1.10 -1.35
CA LEU A 107 -4.36 0.98 0.10
C LEU A 107 -5.76 0.77 0.66
N SER A 108 -6.75 1.57 0.24
CA SER A 108 -8.12 1.44 0.75
C SER A 108 -8.75 0.07 0.43
N GLU A 109 -8.49 -0.47 -0.76
CA GLU A 109 -9.09 -1.71 -1.24
C GLU A 109 -8.34 -2.96 -0.77
N HIS A 110 -7.00 -2.93 -0.80
CA HIS A 110 -6.20 -4.14 -0.63
C HIS A 110 -5.57 -4.29 0.75
N PHE A 111 -5.24 -3.19 1.43
CA PHE A 111 -4.43 -3.23 2.65
C PHE A 111 -5.02 -4.13 3.73
N THR A 112 -6.31 -3.99 4.04
CA THR A 112 -6.99 -4.78 5.07
C THR A 112 -6.87 -6.28 4.83
N SER A 113 -6.99 -6.72 3.56
CA SER A 113 -6.93 -8.13 3.17
C SER A 113 -5.53 -8.75 3.31
N ILE A 114 -4.47 -7.94 3.23
CA ILE A 114 -3.08 -8.41 3.30
C ILE A 114 -2.28 -7.78 4.45
N ALA A 115 -2.94 -7.11 5.39
CA ALA A 115 -2.30 -6.38 6.49
C ALA A 115 -1.37 -7.30 7.30
N HIS A 116 -1.75 -8.56 7.51
CA HIS A 116 -0.95 -9.56 8.23
C HIS A 116 0.39 -9.91 7.56
N LYS A 117 0.63 -9.47 6.31
CA LYS A 117 1.91 -9.63 5.60
C LYS A 117 2.88 -8.47 5.82
N TYR A 118 2.44 -7.40 6.48
CA TYR A 118 3.26 -6.26 6.86
C TYR A 118 3.70 -6.38 8.31
N SER A 119 4.82 -5.77 8.66
CA SER A 119 5.24 -5.67 10.06
C SER A 119 4.26 -4.80 10.86
N GLN A 120 4.28 -4.92 12.19
CA GLN A 120 3.44 -4.07 13.04
C GLN A 120 3.70 -2.58 12.80
N ASN A 121 4.98 -2.17 12.69
CA ASN A 121 5.35 -0.79 12.42
C ASN A 121 4.84 -0.31 11.06
N GLN A 122 5.01 -1.13 10.01
CA GLN A 122 4.50 -0.79 8.68
C GLN A 122 2.98 -0.60 8.69
N ARG A 123 2.23 -1.47 9.38
CA ARG A 123 0.78 -1.31 9.50
C ARG A 123 0.39 0.00 10.19
N THR A 124 1.08 0.36 11.27
CA THR A 124 0.87 1.63 11.98
C THR A 124 1.14 2.82 11.06
N HIS A 125 2.26 2.81 10.33
CA HIS A 125 2.61 3.89 9.42
C HIS A 125 1.66 4.02 8.23
N ILE A 126 1.23 2.90 7.63
CA ILE A 126 0.22 2.91 6.54
C ILE A 126 -1.12 3.49 7.01
N THR A 127 -1.55 3.11 8.22
CA THR A 127 -2.79 3.66 8.81
C THR A 127 -2.66 5.17 9.02
N ARG A 128 -1.53 5.59 9.62
CA ARG A 128 -1.23 7.01 9.85
C ARG A 128 -1.14 7.80 8.54
N LEU A 129 -0.52 7.25 7.50
CA LEU A 129 -0.43 7.87 6.18
C LEU A 129 -1.83 8.18 5.63
N SER A 130 -2.75 7.21 5.75
CA SER A 130 -4.12 7.35 5.25
C SER A 130 -4.89 8.46 5.97
N GLU A 131 -4.61 8.70 7.25
CA GLU A 131 -5.18 9.80 8.03
C GLU A 131 -4.54 11.14 7.66
N THR A 132 -3.20 11.22 7.65
CA THR A 132 -2.50 12.46 7.31
C THR A 132 -2.79 12.94 5.88
N ILE A 133 -2.99 12.03 4.92
CA ILE A 133 -3.39 12.39 3.55
C ILE A 133 -4.79 13.02 3.52
N LYS A 134 -5.73 12.61 4.39
CA LYS A 134 -7.02 13.29 4.50
C LYS A 134 -6.86 14.72 5.00
N ASP A 135 -6.01 14.92 6.01
CA ASP A 135 -5.72 16.25 6.53
C ASP A 135 -5.07 17.14 5.46
N LEU A 136 -4.12 16.59 4.67
CA LEU A 136 -3.53 17.29 3.54
C LEU A 136 -4.59 17.64 2.48
N ASN A 137 -5.48 16.71 2.11
CA ASN A 137 -6.55 16.97 1.15
C ASN A 137 -7.49 18.08 1.64
N ASN A 138 -7.82 18.12 2.93
CA ASN A 138 -8.63 19.21 3.51
C ASN A 138 -7.93 20.57 3.37
N GLN A 139 -6.61 20.63 3.56
CA GLN A 139 -5.83 21.86 3.37
C GLN A 139 -5.74 22.29 1.91
N LEU A 140 -5.60 21.32 0.99
CA LEU A 140 -5.64 21.59 -0.45
C LEU A 140 -7.02 22.11 -0.86
N GLU A 141 -8.11 21.51 -0.39
CA GLU A 141 -9.46 21.98 -0.63
C GLU A 141 -9.67 23.40 -0.09
N GLU A 142 -9.21 23.68 1.14
CA GLU A 142 -9.26 25.02 1.71
C GLU A 142 -8.51 26.03 0.82
N PHE A 143 -7.33 25.66 0.32
CA PHE A 143 -6.55 26.48 -0.59
C PHE A 143 -7.28 26.76 -1.90
N HIS A 144 -7.85 25.75 -2.55
CA HIS A 144 -8.60 25.91 -3.80
C HIS A 144 -9.91 26.70 -3.62
N SER A 145 -10.47 26.70 -2.42
CA SER A 145 -11.68 27.45 -2.08
C SER A 145 -11.45 28.97 -1.94
N LEU A 146 -10.20 29.43 -1.94
CA LEU A 146 -9.84 30.84 -1.78
C LEU A 146 -10.27 31.66 -3.01
N ARG A 147 -11.38 32.40 -2.87
CA ARG A 147 -11.92 33.27 -3.92
C ARG A 147 -11.15 34.58 -4.09
N GLU A 148 -10.48 35.05 -3.04
CA GLU A 148 -9.76 36.33 -3.02
C GLU A 148 -8.25 36.13 -3.07
N LEU A 149 -7.70 36.16 -4.29
CA LEU A 149 -6.26 36.02 -4.54
C LEU A 149 -5.40 37.18 -4.00
N SER A 150 -6.03 38.25 -3.50
CA SER A 150 -5.37 39.39 -2.86
C SER A 150 -5.08 39.19 -1.38
N ASN A 151 -5.62 38.14 -0.75
CA ASN A 151 -5.36 37.84 0.66
C ASN A 151 -4.04 37.06 0.85
N PHE A 152 -2.93 37.74 0.59
CA PHE A 152 -1.58 37.17 0.63
C PHE A 152 -1.22 36.50 1.95
N GLN A 153 -1.69 37.03 3.08
CA GLN A 153 -1.43 36.45 4.41
C GLN A 153 -2.08 35.09 4.57
N LYS A 154 -3.36 34.96 4.16
CA LYS A 154 -4.08 33.69 4.25
C LYS A 154 -3.46 32.64 3.32
N ILE A 155 -3.09 33.04 2.11
CA ILE A 155 -2.43 32.15 1.15
C ILE A 155 -1.08 31.67 1.71
N ALA A 156 -0.25 32.57 2.25
CA ALA A 156 1.02 32.19 2.86
C ALA A 156 0.84 31.19 4.02
N LEU A 157 -0.14 31.42 4.90
CA LEU A 157 -0.42 30.53 6.03
C LEU A 157 -0.85 29.14 5.57
N ILE A 158 -1.80 29.05 4.62
CA ILE A 158 -2.28 27.76 4.13
C ILE A 158 -1.17 27.03 3.38
N SER A 159 -0.35 27.72 2.60
CA SER A 159 0.82 27.13 1.94
C SER A 159 1.81 26.54 2.95
N LEU A 160 2.06 27.20 4.10
CA LEU A 160 2.90 26.64 5.16
C LEU A 160 2.28 25.38 5.79
N ASN A 161 0.96 25.36 5.99
CA ASN A 161 0.26 24.18 6.49
C ASN A 161 0.41 23.00 5.52
N ILE A 162 0.20 23.25 4.22
CA ILE A 162 0.39 22.26 3.15
C ILE A 162 1.83 21.75 3.14
N ILE A 163 2.83 22.64 3.21
CA ILE A 163 4.25 22.26 3.29
C ILE A 163 4.50 21.33 4.47
N SER A 164 4.01 21.69 5.66
CA SER A 164 4.19 20.91 6.88
C SER A 164 3.53 19.53 6.79
N ALA A 165 2.28 19.47 6.33
CA ALA A 165 1.55 18.21 6.16
C ALA A 165 2.24 17.31 5.12
N THR A 166 2.74 17.92 4.04
CA THR A 166 3.42 17.19 2.96
C THR A 166 4.75 16.58 3.43
N ILE A 167 5.56 17.31 4.20
CA ILE A 167 6.78 16.77 4.83
C ILE A 167 6.42 15.58 5.72
N HIS A 168 5.38 15.72 6.54
CA HIS A 168 4.97 14.67 7.47
C HIS A 168 4.52 13.40 6.72
N CYS A 169 3.69 13.54 5.70
CA CYS A 169 3.32 12.45 4.80
C CYS A 169 4.55 11.79 4.16
N HIS A 170 5.48 12.59 3.63
CA HIS A 170 6.68 12.08 2.96
C HIS A 170 7.55 11.26 3.92
N GLN A 171 7.75 11.74 5.15
CA GLN A 171 8.48 10.99 6.18
C GLN A 171 7.78 9.68 6.55
N ILE A 172 6.44 9.67 6.63
CA ILE A 172 5.71 8.43 6.89
C ILE A 172 5.94 7.42 5.75
N VAL A 173 5.89 7.86 4.49
CA VAL A 173 6.17 6.98 3.34
C VAL A 173 7.58 6.38 3.45
N GLU A 174 8.59 7.18 3.80
CA GLU A 174 9.96 6.68 3.98
C GLU A 174 10.09 5.67 5.13
N LEU A 175 9.34 5.85 6.22
CA LEU A 175 9.30 4.89 7.33
C LEU A 175 8.61 3.57 6.94
N ILE A 176 7.63 3.58 6.01
CA ILE A 176 7.01 2.35 5.49
C ILE A 176 8.02 1.52 4.70
N ASP A 177 8.90 2.20 3.94
CA ASP A 177 10.01 1.59 3.20
C ASP A 177 11.20 1.18 4.10
N ASN A 178 11.07 1.38 5.41
CA ASN A 178 12.12 1.15 6.42
C ASN A 178 13.40 1.96 6.18
N ILE A 179 13.27 3.16 5.60
CA ILE A 179 14.40 4.09 5.46
C ILE A 179 14.64 4.72 6.83
N GLU A 180 15.87 4.57 7.35
CA GLU A 180 16.28 5.25 8.59
C GLU A 180 16.34 6.76 8.37
N ILE A 181 15.45 7.51 9.03
CA ILE A 181 15.47 8.97 9.01
C ILE A 181 16.58 9.44 9.97
N LYS A 182 17.73 9.84 9.41
CA LYS A 182 18.81 10.47 10.18
C LYS A 182 18.45 11.94 10.43
N GLN A 183 17.89 12.24 11.59
CA GLN A 183 17.53 13.61 12.02
C GLN A 183 18.75 14.50 12.30
N LYS A 184 19.55 14.82 11.28
CA LYS A 184 20.66 15.78 11.39
C LYS A 184 20.33 17.17 10.88
N LYS A 185 19.29 17.32 10.04
CA LYS A 185 18.83 18.59 9.48
C LYS A 185 17.33 18.78 9.73
N LEU A 186 16.87 20.03 9.63
CA LEU A 186 15.45 20.37 9.65
C LEU A 186 14.80 19.76 8.39
N ALA A 187 13.75 18.95 8.57
CA ALA A 187 13.19 18.11 7.50
C ALA A 187 12.78 18.89 6.25
N LEU A 188 12.30 20.12 6.42
CA LEU A 188 12.00 21.07 5.34
C LEU A 188 13.24 21.38 4.50
N VAL A 189 14.38 21.68 5.13
CA VAL A 189 15.64 21.98 4.43
C VAL A 189 16.18 20.74 3.74
N GLU A 190 16.10 19.57 4.38
CA GLU A 190 16.56 18.31 3.79
C GLU A 190 15.76 17.93 2.53
N LEU A 191 14.43 18.02 2.59
CA LEU A 191 13.58 17.74 1.42
C LEU A 191 13.82 18.76 0.30
N SER A 192 14.02 20.03 0.65
CA SER A 192 14.34 21.09 -0.32
C SER A 192 15.70 20.87 -0.99
N ASP A 193 16.72 20.51 -0.23
CA ASP A 193 18.06 20.16 -0.73
C ASP A 193 17.97 18.97 -1.71
N LYS A 194 17.21 17.93 -1.35
CA LYS A 194 16.98 16.73 -2.17
C LYS A 194 16.32 17.08 -3.51
N LEU A 195 15.31 17.95 -3.48
CA LEU A 195 14.56 18.39 -4.66
C LEU A 195 15.24 19.53 -5.43
N LYS A 196 16.37 20.06 -4.92
CA LYS A 196 17.10 21.21 -5.49
C LYS A 196 16.23 22.46 -5.62
N ILE A 197 15.30 22.66 -4.69
CA ILE A 197 14.41 23.81 -4.66
C ILE A 197 15.17 25.03 -4.13
N THR A 198 15.10 26.14 -4.86
CA THR A 198 15.64 27.44 -4.43
C THR A 198 14.48 28.31 -3.94
N SER A 199 14.53 28.74 -2.69
CA SER A 199 13.47 29.52 -2.05
C SER A 199 14.03 30.49 -1.02
N PRO A 200 13.67 31.78 -1.05
CA PRO A 200 14.10 32.75 -0.03
C PRO A 200 13.72 32.33 1.39
N TYR A 201 12.57 31.68 1.57
CA TYR A 201 12.14 31.15 2.86
C TYR A 201 13.08 30.05 3.38
N ILE A 202 13.45 29.10 2.50
CA ILE A 202 14.34 28.00 2.86
C ILE A 202 15.77 28.50 3.13
N GLU A 203 16.27 29.48 2.39
CA GLU A 203 17.58 30.11 2.67
C GLU A 203 17.60 30.81 4.03
N THR A 204 16.51 31.49 4.39
CA THR A 204 16.37 32.12 5.72
C THR A 204 16.41 31.06 6.83
N LEU A 205 15.75 29.93 6.64
CA LEU A 205 15.82 28.82 7.59
C LEU A 205 17.22 28.21 7.65
N ARG A 206 17.87 28.01 6.50
CA ARG A 206 19.23 27.46 6.44
C ARG A 206 20.23 28.33 7.19
N THR A 207 20.17 29.65 7.00
CA THR A 207 21.05 30.61 7.70
C THR A 207 20.80 30.63 9.21
N SER A 208 19.53 30.54 9.64
CA SER A 208 19.17 30.46 11.07
C SER A 208 19.65 29.19 11.78
N LEU A 209 19.88 28.11 11.03
CA LEU A 209 20.39 26.83 11.56
C LEU A 209 21.92 26.80 11.66
N VAL A 210 22.62 27.64 10.89
CA VAL A 210 24.09 27.72 10.84
C VAL A 210 24.62 28.74 11.86
N THR A 211 23.81 29.71 12.28
CA THR A 211 24.22 30.64 13.34
C THR A 211 24.31 29.88 14.67
N PRO A 212 25.51 29.71 15.27
CA PRO A 212 25.58 29.24 16.65
C PRO A 212 24.84 30.27 17.50
N LYS A 213 24.06 29.81 18.48
CA LYS A 213 23.60 30.68 19.57
C LYS A 213 24.83 31.17 20.36
N GLU A 214 25.52 32.17 19.85
CA GLU A 214 26.36 33.04 20.67
C GLU A 214 25.45 34.06 21.32
N THR A 215 24.89 33.72 22.48
CA THR A 215 24.62 34.59 23.66
C THR A 215 23.48 34.00 24.50
N GLN A 216 23.85 33.42 25.64
CA GLN A 216 23.57 33.98 26.97
C GLN A 216 24.54 33.37 27.98
#